data_AF-A0A3M2WV89-F1
#
_entry.id   AF-A0A3M2WV89-F1
#
_cell.length_a   1.000
_cell.length_b   1.000
_cell.length_c   1.000
_cell.angle_alpha   90.00
_cell.angle_beta   90.00
_cell.angle_gamma   90.00
#
_symmetry.space_group_name_H-M   'P 1'
#
loop_
_entity.id
_entity.type
_entity.pdbx_description
1 polymer ?
#
loop_
_entity_poly.entity_id
_entity_poly.type
_entity_poly.pdbx_seq_one_letter_code
_entity_poly.pdbx_strand_id
1 'polypeptide(L)'
;AMALWECMRSYMEIGPEAVPESRIGAMPYEKTQIGSIVTSLRKGDVFDVLHGLFFVTILGTYLAEKLQNLKLSPPPDLEHPDIIEWSKPLPPEQWATPSPELLAALAQQAATS
;
A
#
# COMPACT_ATOMS: atom_id res chain seq x y z
N ALA A 1 16.65 -6.97 4.80
CA ALA A 1 15.20 -6.94 4.50
C ALA A 1 15.06 -7.16 3.00
N MET A 2 14.16 -8.07 2.57
CA MET A 2 13.87 -8.26 1.14
C MET A 2 13.37 -6.95 0.52
N ALA A 3 13.67 -6.73 -0.75
CA ALA A 3 13.10 -5.60 -1.47
C ALA A 3 11.57 -5.78 -1.60
N LEU A 4 10.82 -4.68 -1.63
CA LEU A 4 9.35 -4.71 -1.73
C LEU A 4 8.88 -5.52 -2.95
N TRP A 5 9.60 -5.39 -4.07
CA TRP A 5 9.32 -6.14 -5.31
C TRP A 5 9.51 -7.65 -5.15
N GLU A 6 10.58 -8.09 -4.49
CA GLU A 6 10.80 -9.51 -4.22
C GLU A 6 9.73 -10.06 -3.29
N CYS A 7 9.31 -9.25 -2.31
CA CYS A 7 8.21 -9.57 -1.40
C CYS A 7 6.89 -9.79 -2.15
N MET A 8 6.57 -8.89 -3.09
CA MET A 8 5.37 -8.98 -3.94
C MET A 8 5.42 -10.23 -4.82
N ARG A 9 6.56 -10.49 -5.47
CA ARG A 9 6.75 -11.66 -6.32
C ARG A 9 6.59 -12.96 -5.52
N SER A 10 7.27 -13.10 -4.39
CA SER A 10 7.19 -14.29 -3.55
C SER A 10 5.76 -14.56 -3.04
N TYR A 11 5.00 -13.51 -2.73
CA TYR A 11 3.59 -13.64 -2.38
C TYR A 11 2.75 -14.23 -3.53
N MET A 12 2.96 -13.75 -4.76
CA MET A 12 2.19 -14.19 -5.93
C MET A 12 2.59 -15.58 -6.43
N GLU A 13 3.86 -15.95 -6.29
CA GLU A 13 4.39 -17.22 -6.82
C GLU A 13 4.34 -18.38 -5.82
N ILE A 14 4.59 -18.12 -4.54
CA ILE A 14 4.70 -19.17 -3.50
C ILE A 14 3.47 -19.13 -2.60
N GLY A 15 3.15 -17.94 -2.09
CA GLY A 15 2.06 -17.74 -1.14
C GLY A 15 2.41 -16.78 -0.01
N PRO A 16 1.47 -16.49 0.89
CA PRO A 16 1.64 -15.55 1.99
C PRO A 16 2.78 -15.93 2.95
N GLU A 17 3.08 -17.21 3.13
CA GLU A 17 4.13 -17.73 4.00
C GLU A 17 5.56 -17.43 3.52
N ALA A 18 5.73 -17.08 2.24
CA ALA A 18 7.02 -16.72 1.68
C ALA A 18 7.41 -15.25 1.95
N VAL A 19 6.47 -14.46 2.47
CA VAL A 19 6.70 -13.06 2.82
C VAL A 19 7.30 -13.00 4.24
N PRO A 20 8.44 -12.30 4.44
CA PRO A 20 8.98 -12.13 5.78
C PRO A 20 7.96 -11.44 6.69
N GLU A 21 7.82 -11.98 7.91
CA GLU A 21 6.90 -11.49 8.93
C GLU A 21 6.96 -9.96 9.06
N SER A 22 5.86 -9.31 8.71
CA SER A 22 5.77 -7.86 8.80
C SER A 22 5.60 -7.46 10.27
N ARG A 23 6.39 -6.49 10.74
CA ARG A 23 6.22 -5.91 12.09
C ARG A 23 4.94 -5.09 12.24
N ILE A 24 4.15 -4.93 11.18
CA ILE A 24 2.94 -4.13 11.15
C ILE A 24 1.83 -4.95 11.82
N GLY A 25 1.55 -4.65 13.09
CA GLY A 25 0.45 -5.28 13.85
C GLY A 25 0.83 -5.99 15.15
N ALA A 26 2.12 -6.24 15.40
CA ALA A 26 2.57 -6.90 16.63
C ALA A 26 2.73 -5.95 17.84
N MET A 27 2.39 -4.66 17.68
CA MET A 27 2.54 -3.68 18.76
C MET A 27 1.33 -3.74 19.69
N PRO A 28 1.51 -3.89 21.02
CA PRO A 28 0.42 -3.80 21.98
C PRO A 28 -0.35 -2.48 21.80
N TYR A 29 -1.68 -2.55 21.82
CA TYR A 29 -2.54 -1.38 21.57
C TYR A 29 -2.13 -0.15 22.37
N GLU A 30 -1.82 -0.31 23.66
CA GLU A 30 -1.42 0.77 24.57
C GLU A 30 -0.12 1.49 24.16
N LYS A 31 0.76 0.83 23.41
CA LYS A 31 2.00 1.41 22.89
C LYS A 31 1.82 2.05 21.51
N THR A 32 0.67 1.84 20.87
CA THR A 32 0.33 2.57 19.65
C THR A 32 0.02 4.03 19.99
N GLN A 33 0.30 4.93 19.05
CA GLN A 33 0.06 6.37 19.25
C GLN A 33 -1.41 6.67 19.60
N ILE A 34 -2.35 5.94 18.99
CA ILE A 34 -3.79 6.05 19.28
C ILE A 34 -4.13 5.46 20.66
N GLY A 35 -3.60 4.28 20.99
CA GLY A 35 -3.89 3.64 22.27
C GLY A 35 -3.30 4.37 23.47
N SER A 36 -2.16 5.07 23.30
CA SER A 36 -1.61 5.97 24.32
C SER A 36 -2.58 7.11 24.61
N ILE A 37 -3.09 7.79 23.57
CA ILE A 37 -4.05 8.90 23.72
C ILE A 37 -5.34 8.42 24.41
N VAL A 38 -5.88 7.28 24.01
CA VAL A 38 -7.10 6.71 24.62
C VAL A 38 -6.87 6.33 26.08
N THR A 39 -5.70 5.80 26.41
CA THR A 39 -5.34 5.45 27.79
C THR A 39 -5.20 6.70 28.67
N SER A 40 -4.57 7.76 28.15
CA SER A 40 -4.42 9.03 28.87
C SER A 40 -5.76 9.77 29.05
N LEU A 41 -6.65 9.69 28.06
CA LEU A 41 -8.05 10.13 28.20
C LEU A 41 -8.78 9.41 29.34
N ARG A 42 -8.65 8.08 29.43
CA ARG A 42 -9.26 7.30 30.52
C ARG A 42 -8.69 7.63 31.90
N LYS A 43 -7.42 8.04 31.96
CA LYS A 43 -6.74 8.45 33.20
C LYS A 43 -7.01 9.90 33.58
N GLY A 44 -7.64 10.69 32.70
CA GLY A 44 -7.94 12.10 32.94
C GLY A 44 -6.73 13.03 32.78
N ASP A 45 -5.65 12.58 32.12
CA ASP A 45 -4.48 13.41 31.88
C ASP A 45 -4.67 14.27 30.62
N VAL A 46 -5.20 15.47 30.82
CA VAL A 46 -5.52 16.41 29.74
C VAL A 46 -4.26 16.91 29.03
N PHE A 47 -3.13 17.03 29.73
CA PHE A 47 -1.89 17.53 29.15
C PHE A 47 -1.31 16.50 28.18
N ASP A 48 -1.24 15.24 28.60
CA ASP A 48 -0.72 14.15 27.76
C ASP A 48 -1.60 13.90 26.52
N VAL A 49 -2.92 14.04 26.68
CA VAL A 49 -3.87 13.97 25.56
C VAL A 49 -3.67 15.11 24.56
N LEU A 50 -3.54 16.36 25.04
CA LEU A 50 -3.33 17.52 24.17
C LEU A 50 -1.99 17.41 23.42
N HIS A 51 -0.95 16.95 24.13
CA HIS A 51 0.36 16.70 23.55
C HIS A 51 0.30 15.60 22.48
N GLY A 52 -0.36 14.48 22.77
CA GLY A 52 -0.57 13.41 21.81
C GLY A 52 -1.33 13.86 20.56
N LEU A 53 -2.39 14.66 20.74
CA LEU A 53 -3.16 15.21 19.63
C LEU A 53 -2.34 16.17 18.76
N PHE A 54 -1.54 17.05 19.37
CA PHE A 54 -0.63 17.93 18.64
C PHE A 54 0.39 17.15 17.80
N PHE A 55 1.02 16.12 18.37
CA PHE A 55 1.98 15.29 17.65
C PHE A 55 1.35 14.49 16.52
N VAL A 56 0.13 13.96 16.70
CA VAL A 56 -0.57 13.22 15.63
C VAL A 56 -0.97 14.16 14.50
N THR A 57 -1.54 15.32 14.81
CA THR A 57 -2.14 16.21 13.79
C THR A 57 -1.10 17.07 13.07
N ILE A 58 -0.16 17.67 13.80
CA ILE A 58 0.81 18.60 13.23
C ILE A 58 2.03 17.84 12.72
N LEU A 59 2.66 17.00 13.54
CA LEU A 59 3.89 16.29 13.18
C LEU A 59 3.62 14.99 12.42
N GLY A 60 2.52 14.30 12.74
CA GLY A 60 2.13 13.05 12.11
C GLY A 60 1.54 13.28 10.73
N THR A 61 0.30 13.78 10.67
CA THR A 61 -0.44 13.89 9.40
C THR A 61 0.03 15.06 8.56
N TYR A 62 0.01 16.29 9.10
CA TYR A 62 0.27 17.49 8.30
C TYR A 62 1.72 17.55 7.80
N LEU A 63 2.70 17.34 8.68
CA LEU A 63 4.11 17.40 8.30
C LEU A 63 4.50 16.25 7.37
N ALA A 64 4.00 15.03 7.59
CA ALA A 64 4.26 13.92 6.67
C ALA A 64 3.67 14.18 5.29
N GLU A 65 2.44 14.70 5.22
CA GLU A 65 1.80 15.07 3.96
C GLU A 65 2.60 16.15 3.22
N LYS A 66 3.07 17.20 3.91
CA LYS A 66 3.92 18.23 3.30
C LYS A 66 5.27 17.68 2.84
N LEU A 67 5.89 16.79 3.61
CA LEU A 67 7.16 16.17 3.25
C LEU A 67 7.00 15.23 2.04
N GLN A 68 5.92 14.46 2.01
CA GLN A 68 5.54 13.61 0.89
C GLN A 68 5.30 14.46 -0.35
N ASN A 69 4.51 15.54 -0.25
CA ASN A 69 4.29 16.45 -1.36
C ASN A 69 5.59 17.10 -1.85
N LEU A 70 6.51 17.49 -0.95
CA LEU A 70 7.80 18.06 -1.35
C LEU A 70 8.73 17.04 -2.03
N LYS A 71 8.67 15.77 -1.65
CA LYS A 71 9.56 14.72 -2.21
C LYS A 71 8.97 13.96 -3.38
N LEU A 72 7.65 13.88 -3.47
CA LEU A 72 6.92 13.02 -4.42
C LEU A 72 6.05 13.83 -5.38
N SER A 73 5.96 15.16 -5.24
CA SER A 73 5.25 16.03 -6.17
C SER A 73 6.17 17.09 -6.77
N PRO A 74 6.32 17.12 -8.11
CA PRO A 74 5.75 16.17 -9.07
C PRO A 74 6.37 14.77 -8.93
N PRO A 75 5.65 13.70 -9.31
CA PRO A 75 6.25 12.37 -9.41
C PRO A 75 7.48 12.47 -10.31
N PRO A 76 8.61 11.82 -9.95
CA PRO A 76 9.81 11.88 -10.76
C PRO A 76 9.50 11.33 -12.16
N ASP A 77 9.96 12.03 -13.19
CA ASP A 77 9.84 11.53 -14.55
C ASP A 77 10.58 10.19 -14.66
N LEU A 78 9.90 9.20 -15.22
CA LEU A 78 10.41 7.83 -15.36
C LEU A 78 11.31 7.72 -16.60
N GLU A 79 12.38 8.52 -16.63
CA GLU A 79 13.28 8.65 -17.80
C GLU A 79 14.27 7.49 -17.95
N HIS A 80 14.25 6.50 -17.06
CA HIS A 80 15.16 5.36 -17.15
C HIS A 80 14.88 4.58 -18.45
N PRO A 81 15.90 4.25 -19.26
CA PRO A 81 15.71 3.61 -20.57
C PRO A 81 14.93 2.30 -20.48
N ASP A 82 15.22 1.47 -19.48
CA ASP A 82 14.48 0.22 -19.25
C ASP A 82 12.99 0.49 -18.92
N ILE A 83 12.66 1.55 -18.16
CA ILE A 83 11.26 1.84 -17.84
C ILE A 83 10.53 2.28 -19.10
N ILE A 84 11.16 3.10 -19.95
CA ILE A 84 10.60 3.51 -21.24
C ILE A 84 10.35 2.29 -22.13
N GLU A 85 11.30 1.37 -22.20
CA GLU A 85 11.17 0.13 -22.99
C GLU A 85 10.01 -0.75 -22.50
N TRP A 86 9.92 -0.98 -21.19
CA TRP A 86 8.88 -1.81 -20.58
C TRP A 86 7.50 -1.13 -20.55
N SER A 87 7.46 0.21 -20.60
CA SER A 87 6.22 0.99 -20.63
C SER A 87 5.57 1.05 -22.02
N LYS A 88 6.25 0.56 -23.08
CA LYS A 88 5.66 0.53 -24.42
C LYS A 88 4.38 -0.29 -24.41
N PRO A 89 3.30 0.19 -25.05
CA PRO A 89 2.06 -0.55 -25.11
C PRO A 89 2.32 -1.91 -25.78
N LEU A 90 1.69 -2.95 -25.23
CA LEU A 90 1.71 -4.26 -25.87
C LEU A 90 1.09 -4.14 -27.27
N PRO A 91 1.59 -4.89 -28.26
CA PRO A 91 1.01 -4.91 -29.59
C PRO A 91 -0.50 -5.20 -29.50
N PRO A 92 -1.36 -4.48 -30.25
CA PRO A 92 -2.81 -4.68 -30.22
C PRO A 92 -3.20 -6.12 -30.57
N GLU A 93 -2.42 -6.80 -31.39
CA GLU A 93 -2.63 -8.21 -31.73
C GLU A 93 -2.60 -9.14 -30.50
N GLN A 94 -1.87 -8.76 -29.44
CA GLN A 94 -1.69 -9.56 -28.23
C GLN A 94 -2.82 -9.38 -27.19
N TRP A 95 -3.56 -8.27 -27.22
CA TRP A 95 -4.59 -7.96 -26.20
C TRP A 95 -5.96 -7.60 -26.77
N ALA A 96 -6.07 -7.20 -28.03
CA ALA A 96 -7.36 -6.87 -28.64
C ALA A 96 -8.18 -8.12 -29.00
N THR A 97 -7.52 -9.27 -29.15
CA THR A 97 -8.22 -10.55 -29.37
C THR A 97 -8.49 -11.23 -28.02
N PRO A 98 -9.77 -11.43 -27.62
CA PRO A 98 -10.09 -12.11 -26.37
C PRO A 98 -9.58 -13.55 -26.39
N SER A 99 -9.03 -14.01 -25.26
CA SER A 99 -8.52 -15.37 -25.15
C SER A 99 -9.66 -16.40 -25.25
N PRO A 100 -9.38 -17.62 -25.77
CA PRO A 100 -10.39 -18.67 -25.84
C PRO A 100 -10.94 -19.07 -24.46
N GLU A 101 -10.11 -18.98 -23.41
CA GLU A 101 -10.54 -19.20 -22.01
C GLU A 101 -11.53 -18.13 -21.54
N LEU A 102 -11.30 -16.86 -21.89
CA LEU A 102 -12.20 -15.76 -21.57
C LEU A 102 -13.55 -15.94 -22.28
N LEU A 103 -13.53 -16.35 -23.55
CA LEU A 103 -14.76 -16.65 -24.31
C LEU A 103 -15.52 -17.83 -23.70
N ALA A 104 -14.82 -18.88 -23.27
CA ALA A 104 -15.44 -20.02 -22.59
C ALA A 104 -16.09 -19.62 -21.27
N ALA A 105 -15.42 -18.79 -20.46
CA ALA A 105 -15.96 -18.27 -19.20
C ALA A 105 -17.20 -17.38 -19.42
N LEU A 106 -17.16 -16.50 -20.42
CA LEU A 106 -18.30 -15.65 -20.79
C LEU A 106 -19.49 -16.50 -21.27
N ALA A 107 -19.25 -17.55 -22.06
CA ALA A 107 -20.28 -18.48 -22.50
C ALA A 107 -20.92 -19.24 -21.33
N GLN A 108 -20.12 -19.70 -20.36
CA GLN A 108 -20.63 -20.33 -19.14
C GLN A 108 -21.48 -19.37 -18.30
N GLN A 109 -21.04 -18.12 -18.15
CA GLN A 109 -21.77 -17.09 -17.42
C GLN A 109 -23.12 -16.79 -18.09
N ALA A 110 -23.14 -16.63 -19.42
CA ALA A 110 -24.37 -16.37 -20.18
C ALA A 110 -25.34 -17.57 -20.20
N ALA A 111 -24.85 -18.80 -20.05
CA ALA A 111 -25.70 -19.99 -19.93
C ALA A 111 -26.31 -20.19 -18.53
N THR A 112 -25.77 -19.51 -17.52
CA THR A 112 -26.22 -19.61 -16.11
C THR A 112 -27.15 -18.46 -15.71
N SER A 113 -27.22 -17.39 -16.51
CA SER A 113 -28.15 -16.26 -16.37
C SER A 113 -29.47 -16.48 -17.11
#